data_AF-A0A832EZS1-F1
#
_entry.id   AF-A0A832EZS1-F1
#
_cell.length_a   1.000
_cell.length_b   1.000
_cell.length_c   1.000
_cell.angle_alpha   90.00
_cell.angle_beta   90.00
_cell.angle_gamma   90.00
#
_symmetry.space_group_name_H-M   'P 1'
#
loop_
_entity.id
_entity.type
_entity.pdbx_description
1 polymer ?
#
loop_
_entity_poly.entity_id
_entity_poly.type
_entity_poly.pdbx_seq_one_letter_code
_entity_poly.pdbx_strand_id
1 'polypeptide(L)' 'MMIEFIELKNWKTHQHTMLNFAKGTNVLVGQMGAGKSSVMDAISYALFGTFPALQHRRVGVND' A
#
# COMPACT_ATOMS: atom_id res chain seq x y z
N MET A 1 17.74 -3.51 4.87
CA MET A 1 17.17 -2.73 3.75
C MET A 1 16.11 -1.79 4.31
N MET A 2 16.09 -0.52 3.89
CA MET A 2 15.15 0.51 4.37
C MET A 2 14.44 1.13 3.16
N ILE A 3 13.12 1.27 3.23
CA ILE A 3 12.33 2.05 2.25
C ILE A 3 12.48 3.51 2.64
N GLU A 4 12.93 4.38 1.73
CA GLU A 4 13.11 5.82 2.00
C GLU A 4 11.84 6.61 1.77
N PHE A 5 11.11 6.31 0.69
CA PHE A 5 9.84 6.95 0.38
C PHE A 5 8.95 6.06 -0.48
N ILE A 6 7.68 6.41 -0.56
CA ILE A 6 6.73 5.88 -1.54
C ILE A 6 5.93 7.03 -2.17
N GLU A 7 5.76 6.97 -3.48
CA GLU A 7 4.87 7.88 -4.23
C GLU A 7 3.68 7.08 -4.77
N LEU A 8 2.48 7.54 -4.47
CA LEU A 8 1.21 6.94 -4.88
C LEU A 8 0.51 7.89 -5.85
N LYS A 9 0.20 7.42 -7.06
CA LYS A 9 -0.57 8.13 -8.08
C LYS A 9 -1.77 7.30 -8.49
N ASN A 10 -2.97 7.86 -8.36
CA ASN A 10 -4.25 7.20 -8.65
C ASN A 10 -4.39 5.82 -7.96
N TRP A 11 -3.95 5.72 -6.71
CA TRP A 11 -3.98 4.48 -5.93
C TRP A 11 -5.09 4.52 -4.88
N LYS A 12 -6.22 3.87 -5.19
CA LYS A 12 -7.42 3.87 -4.34
C LYS A 12 -7.82 5.32 -3.97
N THR A 13 -7.83 5.67 -2.69
CA THR A 13 -8.17 7.02 -2.20
C THR A 13 -7.05 8.04 -2.35
N HIS A 14 -5.84 7.61 -2.73
CA HIS A 14 -4.70 8.50 -2.96
C HIS A 14 -4.64 8.93 -4.43
N GLN A 15 -5.16 10.12 -4.76
CA GLN A 15 -5.01 10.69 -6.10
C GLN A 15 -3.53 11.00 -6.39
N HIS A 16 -2.86 11.68 -5.47
CA HIS A 16 -1.42 11.89 -5.47
C HIS A 16 -0.94 12.04 -4.02
N THR A 17 -0.04 11.18 -3.57
CA THR A 17 0.51 11.22 -2.20
C THR A 17 1.97 10.77 -2.21
N MET A 18 2.84 11.52 -1.55
CA MET A 18 4.24 11.14 -1.31
C MET A 18 4.48 11.02 0.20
N LEU A 19 5.01 9.88 0.64
CA LEU A 19 5.31 9.61 2.04
C LEU A 19 6.80 9.28 2.18
N ASN A 20 7.49 10.02 3.04
CA ASN A 20 8.88 9.75 3.40
C ASN A 20 8.91 8.94 4.70
N PHE A 21 9.76 7.92 4.76
CA PHE A 21 9.95 7.08 5.93
C PHE A 21 11.24 7.46 6.66
N ALA A 22 11.15 7.48 7.98
CA ALA A 22 12.30 7.68 8.85
C ALA A 22 12.81 6.35 9.41
N LYS A 23 14.03 6.36 9.97
CA LYS A 23 14.52 5.22 10.75
C LYS A 23 13.64 5.03 12.00
N GLY A 24 13.43 3.77 12.38
CA GLY A 24 12.57 3.41 13.51
C GLY A 24 11.12 3.15 13.10
N THR A 25 10.20 3.34 14.05
CA THR A 25 8.78 3.04 13.85
C THR A 25 8.05 4.22 13.22
N ASN A 26 7.51 4.02 12.02
CA ASN A 26 6.68 5.00 11.33
C ASN A 26 5.20 4.67 11.59
N VAL A 27 4.41 5.65 12.04
CA VAL A 27 2.99 5.46 12.36
C VAL A 27 2.12 6.22 11.36
N LEU A 28 1.22 5.49 10.68
CA LEU A 28 0.23 6.07 9.77
C LEU A 28 -1.06 6.34 10.53
N VAL A 29 -1.44 7.60 10.69
CA VAL A 29 -2.63 8.04 11.44
C VAL A 29 -3.66 8.68 10.50
N GLY A 30 -4.95 8.47 10.79
CA GLY A 30 -6.03 9.05 10.01
C GLY A 30 -7.36 8.33 10.24
N GLN A 31 -8.46 8.95 9.80
CA GLN A 31 -9.81 8.40 9.94
C GLN A 31 -9.99 7.06 9.18
N MET A 32 -11.03 6.31 9.52
CA MET A 32 -11.42 5.13 8.74
C MET A 32 -11.64 5.52 7.27
N GLY A 33 -11.15 4.72 6.33
CA GLY A 33 -11.23 5.05 4.90
C GLY A 33 -10.19 6.04 4.38
N ALA A 34 -9.36 6.66 5.23
CA ALA A 34 -8.34 7.65 4.80
C ALA A 34 -7.18 7.07 3.95
N GLY A 35 -7.17 5.76 3.66
CA GLY A 35 -6.16 5.13 2.81
C GLY A 35 -4.95 4.53 3.52
N LYS A 36 -4.92 4.48 4.86
CA LYS A 36 -3.78 3.90 5.62
C LYS A 36 -3.38 2.49 5.18
N SER A 37 -4.34 1.57 5.10
CA SER A 37 -4.09 0.20 4.62
C SER A 37 -3.73 0.17 3.12
N SER A 38 -4.23 1.13 2.34
CA SER A 38 -3.88 1.30 0.92
C SER A 38 -2.40 1.60 0.73
N VAL A 39 -1.77 2.35 1.64
CA VAL A 39 -0.32 2.60 1.63
C VAL A 39 0.44 1.28 1.80
N MET A 40 0.04 0.44 2.76
CA MET A 40 0.68 -0.87 2.98
C MET A 40 0.51 -1.78 1.76
N ASP A 41 -0.68 -1.84 1.16
CA ASP A 41 -0.92 -2.59 -0.08
C ASP A 41 -0.02 -2.10 -1.23
N ALA A 42 0.17 -0.78 -1.34
CA ALA A 42 1.03 -0.21 -2.38
C ALA A 42 2.50 -0.60 -2.18
N ILE A 43 2.99 -0.58 -0.93
CA ILE A 43 4.35 -1.03 -0.60
C ILE A 43 4.53 -2.49 -1.02
N SER A 44 3.58 -3.37 -0.65
CA SER A 44 3.63 -4.78 -1.05
C SER A 44 3.60 -4.94 -2.57
N TYR A 45 2.72 -4.20 -3.26
CA TYR A 45 2.61 -4.26 -4.71
C TYR A 45 3.89 -3.78 -5.42
N ALA A 46 4.48 -2.68 -4.97
CA ALA A 46 5.69 -2.12 -5.55
C ALA A 46 6.89 -3.06 -5.42
N LEU A 47 6.98 -3.80 -4.30
CA LEU A 47 8.09 -4.73 -4.05
C LEU A 47 7.89 -6.11 -4.68
N PHE A 48 6.65 -6.59 -4.78
CA PHE A 48 6.37 -8.00 -5.08
C PHE A 48 5.38 -8.23 -6.24
N GLY A 49 4.82 -7.17 -6.82
CA GLY A 49 3.81 -7.25 -7.89
C GLY A 49 2.44 -7.78 -7.43
N THR A 50 2.21 -7.89 -6.12
CA THR A 50 0.94 -8.32 -5.54
C THR A 50 0.76 -7.80 -4.11
N PHE A 51 -0.44 -7.93 -3.57
CA PHE A 51 -0.75 -7.61 -2.18
C PHE A 51 -1.84 -8.55 -1.65
N PRO A 52 -1.99 -8.73 -0.33
CA PRO A 52 -2.85 -9.78 0.24
C PRO A 52 -4.29 -9.74 -0.28
N ALA A 53 -4.89 -8.55 -0.35
CA ALA A 53 -6.25 -8.39 -0.87
C ALA A 53 -6.39 -8.68 -2.38
N LEU A 54 -5.30 -8.56 -3.17
CA LEU A 54 -5.28 -8.95 -4.58
C LEU A 54 -5.17 -10.46 -4.75
N GLN A 55 -4.35 -11.13 -3.93
CA GLN A 55 -4.19 -12.59 -3.99
C GLN A 55 -5.48 -13.31 -3.64
N HIS A 56 -6.21 -12.82 -2.63
CA HIS A 56 -7.49 -13.42 -2.22
C HIS A 56 -8.58 -13.32 -3.31
N ARG A 57 -8.43 -12.40 -4.29
CA ARG A 57 -9.32 -12.29 -5.45
C ARG A 57 -8.97 -13.21 -6.60
N ARG A 58 -7.76 -13.82 -6.61
CA ARG A 58 -7.38 -14.83 -7.62
C ARG A 58 -7.93 -16.22 -7.30
N VAL A 59 -8.47 -16.44 -6.10
CA VAL A 59 -9.13 -17.70 -5.73
C VAL A 59 -10.54 -17.70 -6.32
N GLY A 60 -10.64 -18.11 -7.59
CA GLY A 60 -11.93 -18.25 -8.25
C GLY A 60 -11.87 -18.19 -9.77
N VAL A 61 -11.17 -19.13 -10.41
CA VAL A 61 -11.62 -19.80 -11.64
C VAL A 61 -11.00 -21.20 -11.60
N ASN A 62 -11.69 -22.13 -10.95
CA ASN A 62 -11.51 -23.54 -11.28
C ASN A 62 -12.51 -23.78 -12.42
N ASP A 63 -12.00 -24.10 -13.61
CA ASP A 63 -12.75 -24.89 -14.58
C ASP A 63 -12.85 -26.34 -14.06
#